data_AF-A0A1V6PHN7-F1
#
_entry.id   AF-A0A1V6PHN7-F1
#
_cell.length_a   1.000
_cell.length_b   1.000
_cell.length_c   1.000
_cell.angle_alpha   90.00
_cell.angle_beta   90.00
_cell.angle_gamma   90.00
#
_symmetry.space_group_name_H-M   'P 1'
#
loop_
_entity.id
_entity.type
_entity.pdbx_description
1 polymer ?
#
loop_
_entity_poly.entity_id
_entity_poly.type
_entity_poly.pdbx_seq_one_letter_code
_entity_poly.pdbx_strand_id
1 'polypeptide(L)'
;MDLRNPTIGGLNGDTAVRSFLERKQKHKHSGRAKRPGIKTLYWNITEDRNVDEFDSELPPAQDVSEFLYTPLPFDLPVIDKDLLILIAAWNGDVGRYHRLRRHTMIDKEFACMIHGFCHNTFFAKWWSMQIPLEDDWENKRLQRAITARFIMSNHLSRIPLRPAS
;
A
#
# COMPACT_ATOMS: atom_id res chain seq x y z
N MET A 1 6.91 -11.73 -22.94
CA MET A 1 7.23 -12.93 -22.15
C MET A 1 7.68 -14.01 -23.11
N ASP A 2 8.87 -14.56 -22.92
CA ASP A 2 9.33 -15.71 -23.71
C ASP A 2 8.90 -16.99 -22.98
N LEU A 3 7.99 -17.74 -23.59
CA LEU A 3 7.43 -18.98 -23.03
C LEU A 3 8.45 -20.14 -23.04
N ARG A 4 9.58 -19.99 -23.74
CA ARG A 4 10.59 -21.04 -23.93
C ARG A 4 11.72 -20.98 -22.90
N ASN A 5 11.80 -19.90 -22.13
CA ASN A 5 12.77 -19.76 -21.06
C ASN A 5 12.14 -18.96 -19.90
N PRO A 6 11.31 -19.61 -19.05
CA PRO A 6 10.62 -18.91 -17.98
C PRO A 6 11.66 -18.39 -16.99
N THR A 7 11.77 -17.06 -16.88
CA THR A 7 12.44 -16.43 -15.75
C THR A 7 11.71 -16.81 -14.47
N ILE A 8 12.41 -17.43 -13.52
CA ILE A 8 11.88 -17.70 -12.18
C ILE A 8 11.51 -16.35 -11.56
N GLY A 9 10.21 -16.09 -11.42
CA GLY A 9 9.72 -14.93 -10.70
C GLY A 9 9.83 -15.22 -9.20
N GLY A 10 10.49 -14.34 -8.45
CA GLY A 10 10.51 -14.44 -6.99
C GLY A 10 9.08 -14.38 -6.44
N LEU A 11 8.69 -15.40 -5.69
CA LEU A 11 7.41 -15.41 -5.02
C LEU A 11 7.56 -14.47 -3.82
N ASN A 12 7.07 -13.23 -3.94
CA ASN A 12 7.11 -12.23 -2.85
C ASN A 12 6.18 -12.56 -1.67
N GLY A 13 6.00 -13.85 -1.39
CA GLY A 13 5.42 -14.44 -0.19
C GLY A 13 4.24 -13.67 0.38
N ASP A 14 3.28 -13.23 -0.44
CA ASP A 14 2.14 -12.45 0.06
C ASP A 14 1.19 -13.36 0.82
N THR A 15 1.56 -13.58 2.07
CA THR A 15 0.99 -14.58 2.97
C THR A 15 -0.05 -13.99 3.90
N ALA A 16 -0.43 -12.74 3.63
CA ALA A 16 -1.65 -12.13 4.15
C ALA A 16 -2.85 -13.06 3.98
N VAL A 17 -2.87 -13.96 2.99
CA VAL A 17 -3.93 -14.96 2.80
C VAL A 17 -4.21 -15.79 4.06
N ARG A 18 -3.19 -16.33 4.77
CA ARG A 18 -3.46 -17.23 5.91
C ARG A 18 -3.91 -16.49 7.16
N SER A 19 -3.18 -15.44 7.56
CA SER A 19 -3.55 -14.64 8.73
C SER A 19 -4.86 -13.89 8.52
N PHE A 20 -5.21 -13.52 7.28
CA PHE A 20 -6.53 -12.98 6.99
C PHE A 20 -7.63 -14.03 7.14
N LEU A 21 -7.45 -15.28 6.68
CA LEU A 21 -8.48 -16.32 6.81
C LEU A 21 -8.84 -16.61 8.28
N GLU A 22 -7.86 -16.50 9.18
CA GLU A 22 -8.05 -16.73 10.63
C GLU A 22 -8.68 -15.52 11.34
N ARG A 23 -8.72 -14.34 10.70
CA ARG A 23 -9.27 -13.11 11.29
C ARG A 23 -10.79 -13.05 11.15
N LYS A 24 -11.52 -13.14 12.26
CA LYS A 24 -12.96 -12.95 12.34
C LYS A 24 -13.31 -11.56 12.86
N GLN A 25 -14.43 -11.01 12.41
CA GLN A 25 -14.96 -9.76 12.93
C GLN A 25 -16.43 -9.90 13.30
N LYS A 26 -16.79 -9.40 14.48
CA LYS A 26 -18.18 -9.37 14.90
C LYS A 26 -18.96 -8.37 14.08
N HIS A 27 -20.16 -8.76 13.63
CA HIS A 27 -21.08 -7.81 13.03
C HIS A 27 -21.47 -6.72 14.05
N LYS A 28 -21.11 -5.46 13.77
CA LYS A 28 -21.50 -4.32 14.62
C LYS A 28 -22.65 -3.60 13.95
N HIS A 29 -23.76 -3.43 14.67
CA HIS A 29 -24.84 -2.56 14.20
C HIS A 29 -24.27 -1.16 13.95
N SER A 30 -24.37 -0.68 12.71
CA SER A 30 -23.96 0.67 12.36
C SER A 30 -24.92 1.66 13.02
N GLY A 31 -24.60 2.11 14.24
CA GLY A 31 -25.34 3.18 14.89
C GLY A 31 -25.10 4.50 14.16
N ARG A 32 -26.15 5.07 13.55
CA ARG A 32 -26.31 6.43 12.98
C ARG A 32 -25.18 7.03 12.11
N ALA A 33 -24.04 6.37 11.93
CA ALA A 33 -22.89 6.84 11.17
C ALA A 33 -22.80 6.06 9.85
N LYS A 34 -22.53 6.79 8.76
CA LYS A 34 -22.34 6.30 7.38
C LYS A 34 -21.10 5.40 7.19
N ARG A 35 -20.74 4.57 8.17
CA ARG A 35 -19.66 3.60 8.04
C ARG A 35 -20.27 2.20 8.01
N PRO A 36 -19.84 1.32 7.10
CA PRO A 36 -20.30 -0.06 7.11
C PRO A 36 -19.99 -0.66 8.49
N GLY A 37 -20.95 -1.39 9.07
CA GLY A 37 -20.79 -2.10 10.35
C GLY A 37 -19.77 -3.25 10.32
N ILE A 38 -19.05 -3.38 9.21
CA ILE A 38 -18.11 -4.43 8.85
C ILE A 38 -16.90 -3.74 8.20
N LYS A 39 -15.67 -4.06 8.64
CA LYS A 39 -14.45 -3.58 8.01
C LYS A 39 -14.26 -4.25 6.66
N THR A 40 -13.92 -3.47 5.64
CA THR A 40 -13.47 -4.01 4.35
C THR A 40 -12.13 -4.70 4.53
N LEU A 41 -12.02 -5.93 4.06
CA LEU A 41 -10.80 -6.73 4.11
C LEU A 41 -10.16 -6.76 2.72
N TYR A 42 -8.82 -6.73 2.67
CA TYR A 42 -8.06 -6.87 1.43
C TYR A 42 -8.34 -8.22 0.75
N TRP A 43 -8.39 -9.31 1.52
CA TRP A 43 -8.84 -10.62 1.08
C TRP A 43 -10.24 -10.90 1.65
N ASN A 44 -11.19 -11.19 0.77
CA ASN A 44 -12.54 -11.63 1.13
C ASN A 44 -12.86 -12.95 0.39
N ILE A 45 -12.03 -13.97 0.60
CA ILE A 45 -12.06 -15.21 -0.18
C ILE A 45 -13.39 -15.94 0.00
N THR A 46 -13.96 -15.90 1.21
CA THR A 46 -15.24 -16.51 1.58
C THR A 46 -16.44 -15.63 1.26
N GLU A 47 -16.23 -14.44 0.69
CA GLU A 47 -17.23 -13.43 0.34
C GLU A 47 -18.08 -12.87 1.53
N ASP A 48 -17.95 -13.45 2.72
CA ASP A 48 -18.67 -13.10 3.95
C ASP A 48 -18.00 -11.99 4.79
N ARG A 49 -16.88 -11.44 4.31
CA ARG A 49 -16.03 -10.44 4.99
C ARG A 49 -15.52 -10.92 6.34
N ASN A 50 -15.40 -12.23 6.52
CA ASN A 50 -15.04 -12.90 7.76
C ASN A 50 -15.92 -12.48 8.93
N VAL A 51 -17.21 -12.22 8.67
CA VAL A 51 -18.18 -11.90 9.72
C VAL A 51 -18.45 -13.15 10.56
N ASP A 52 -18.39 -13.00 11.89
CA ASP A 52 -18.62 -14.07 12.85
C ASP A 52 -19.33 -13.54 14.11
N GLU A 53 -19.63 -14.40 15.08
CA GLU A 53 -20.24 -14.02 16.36
C GLU A 53 -19.26 -13.33 17.32
N PHE A 54 -17.96 -13.53 17.09
CA PHE A 54 -16.84 -13.02 17.88
C PHE A 54 -15.81 -12.29 17.00
N ASP A 55 -14.98 -11.48 17.65
CA ASP A 55 -13.78 -10.91 17.03
C ASP A 55 -12.62 -11.90 17.26
N SER A 56 -11.79 -12.17 16.24
CA SER A 56 -10.54 -12.92 16.47
C SER A 56 -9.52 -12.06 17.20
N GLU A 57 -8.74 -12.69 18.07
CA GLU A 57 -7.51 -12.09 18.57
C GLU A 57 -6.53 -11.86 17.42
N LEU A 58 -5.81 -10.73 17.47
CA LEU A 58 -4.74 -10.49 16.50
C LEU A 58 -3.62 -11.51 16.77
N PRO A 59 -3.06 -12.15 15.72
CA PRO A 59 -1.90 -13.00 15.89
C PRO A 59 -0.76 -12.17 16.53
N PRO A 60 0.12 -12.81 17.31
CA PRO A 60 1.27 -12.12 17.89
C PRO A 60 2.10 -11.48 16.77
N ALA A 61 2.59 -10.26 17.03
CA ALA A 61 3.41 -9.54 16.07
C ALA A 61 4.65 -10.37 15.73
N GLN A 62 4.84 -10.64 14.44
CA GLN A 62 6.03 -11.30 13.97
C GLN A 62 7.20 -10.33 13.98
N ASP A 63 8.37 -10.79 14.43
CA ASP A 63 9.59 -10.01 14.32
C ASP A 63 10.03 -9.97 12.85
N VAL A 64 9.91 -8.79 12.26
CA VAL A 64 10.36 -8.48 10.89
C VAL A 64 11.45 -7.42 10.88
N SER A 65 12.06 -7.13 12.04
CA SER A 65 13.01 -6.04 12.24
C SER A 65 14.23 -6.16 11.33
N GLU A 66 14.75 -7.38 11.14
CA GLU A 66 15.90 -7.65 10.27
C GLU A 66 15.67 -7.17 8.83
N PHE A 67 14.47 -7.37 8.30
CA PHE A 67 14.10 -6.96 6.95
C PHE A 67 13.98 -5.45 6.79
N LEU A 68 13.91 -4.68 7.88
CA LEU A 68 13.85 -3.22 7.82
C LEU A 68 15.20 -2.61 7.41
N TYR A 69 16.31 -3.22 7.78
CA TYR A 69 17.66 -2.68 7.55
C TYR A 69 18.53 -3.55 6.65
N THR A 70 18.19 -4.82 6.42
CA THR A 70 18.90 -5.68 5.44
C THR A 70 18.23 -5.63 4.06
N PRO A 71 18.95 -5.98 2.97
CA PRO A 71 18.33 -6.20 1.67
C PRO A 71 17.27 -7.30 1.75
N LEU A 72 16.12 -7.09 1.12
CA LEU A 72 15.06 -8.09 1.10
C LEU A 72 15.55 -9.34 0.33
N PRO A 73 15.43 -10.56 0.91
CA PRO A 73 15.82 -11.80 0.23
C PRO A 73 15.04 -11.99 -1.07
N PHE A 74 15.52 -12.77 -2.03
CA PHE A 74 14.85 -12.95 -3.33
C PHE A 74 13.44 -13.53 -3.18
N ASP A 75 13.29 -14.59 -2.38
CA ASP A 75 12.01 -15.12 -1.95
C ASP A 75 11.75 -14.67 -0.51
N LEU A 76 10.65 -13.95 -0.31
CA LEU A 76 10.29 -13.47 1.02
C LEU A 76 9.68 -14.62 1.82
N PRO A 77 10.09 -14.85 3.09
CA PRO A 77 9.44 -15.84 3.92
C PRO A 77 7.96 -15.52 4.13
N VAL A 78 7.21 -16.50 4.66
CA VAL A 78 5.80 -16.36 5.02
C VAL A 78 5.69 -15.40 6.22
N ILE A 79 5.57 -14.11 5.95
CA ILE A 79 5.53 -13.04 6.96
C ILE A 79 4.45 -12.01 6.68
N ASP A 80 4.00 -11.32 7.73
CA ASP A 80 3.20 -10.10 7.56
C ASP A 80 4.06 -8.96 7.02
N LYS A 81 3.70 -8.49 5.82
CA LYS A 81 4.44 -7.44 5.10
C LYS A 81 3.97 -6.04 5.45
N ASP A 82 2.91 -5.88 6.25
CA ASP A 82 2.27 -4.58 6.50
C ASP A 82 3.28 -3.54 7.00
N LEU A 83 4.07 -3.90 8.02
CA LEU A 83 5.10 -3.02 8.54
C LEU A 83 6.16 -2.66 7.48
N LEU A 84 6.59 -3.63 6.66
CA LEU A 84 7.57 -3.41 5.61
C LEU A 84 7.04 -2.45 4.53
N ILE A 85 5.77 -2.57 4.17
CA ILE A 85 5.07 -1.67 3.24
C ILE A 85 5.05 -0.25 3.81
N LEU A 86 4.62 -0.09 5.08
CA LEU A 86 4.53 1.22 5.73
C LEU A 86 5.88 1.92 5.83
N ILE A 87 6.94 1.20 6.21
CA ILE A 87 8.28 1.77 6.33
C ILE A 87 8.86 2.11 4.95
N ALA A 88 8.66 1.26 3.94
CA ALA A 88 9.09 1.56 2.58
C ALA A 88 8.38 2.81 2.02
N ALA A 89 7.07 2.95 2.25
CA ALA A 89 6.30 4.14 1.87
C ALA A 89 6.79 5.39 2.62
N TRP A 90 6.97 5.29 3.94
CA TRP A 90 7.42 6.40 4.79
C TRP A 90 8.78 6.97 4.37
N ASN A 91 9.73 6.09 4.07
CA ASN A 91 11.07 6.45 3.60
C ASN A 91 11.10 6.85 2.11
N GLY A 92 10.04 6.57 1.36
CA GLY A 92 10.00 6.74 -0.09
C GLY A 92 10.98 5.81 -0.83
N ASP A 93 11.18 4.59 -0.33
CA ASP A 93 12.01 3.58 -0.99
C ASP A 93 11.23 2.96 -2.15
N VAL A 94 11.51 3.41 -3.38
CA VAL A 94 10.85 2.92 -4.60
C VAL A 94 11.02 1.42 -4.76
N GLY A 95 12.21 0.88 -4.54
CA GLY A 95 12.52 -0.53 -4.81
C GLY A 95 11.78 -1.45 -3.87
N ARG A 96 11.85 -1.17 -2.56
CA ARG A 96 11.13 -1.95 -1.54
C ARG A 96 9.63 -1.78 -1.68
N TYR A 97 9.16 -0.55 -1.83
CA TYR A 97 7.72 -0.29 -1.89
C TYR A 97 7.09 -0.89 -3.14
N HIS A 98 7.71 -0.76 -4.32
CA HIS A 98 7.21 -1.40 -5.54
C HIS A 98 7.13 -2.93 -5.40
N ARG A 99 8.12 -3.53 -4.74
CA ARG A 99 8.19 -4.98 -4.54
C ARG A 99 7.16 -5.49 -3.52
N LEU A 100 6.90 -4.72 -2.46
CA LEU A 100 6.07 -5.13 -1.33
C LEU A 100 4.60 -4.72 -1.45
N ARG A 101 4.30 -3.60 -2.13
CA ARG A 101 2.96 -3.01 -2.19
C ARG A 101 1.92 -4.00 -2.70
N ARG A 102 0.71 -3.86 -2.17
CA ARG A 102 -0.47 -4.62 -2.59
C ARG A 102 -1.29 -3.82 -3.59
N HIS A 103 -2.31 -4.46 -4.18
CA HIS A 103 -3.22 -3.78 -5.11
C HIS A 103 -4.07 -2.70 -4.40
N THR A 104 -4.47 -2.97 -3.16
CA THR A 104 -5.21 -2.03 -2.30
C THR A 104 -4.33 -1.57 -1.16
N MET A 105 -4.45 -0.30 -0.78
CA MET A 105 -3.72 0.27 0.34
C MET A 105 -4.12 -0.37 1.67
N ILE A 106 -3.15 -0.62 2.54
CA ILE A 106 -3.36 -1.03 3.92
C ILE A 106 -3.60 0.19 4.83
N ASP A 107 -4.03 -0.07 6.07
CA ASP A 107 -4.24 1.00 7.04
C ASP A 107 -2.97 1.82 7.24
N LYS A 108 -3.11 3.15 7.29
CA LYS A 108 -2.03 4.16 7.39
C LYS A 108 -1.08 4.28 6.20
N GLU A 109 -1.14 3.41 5.20
CA GLU A 109 -0.26 3.47 4.01
C GLU A 109 -0.36 4.83 3.31
N PHE A 110 -1.58 5.36 3.17
CA PHE A 110 -1.82 6.69 2.63
C PHE A 110 -1.00 7.78 3.33
N ALA A 111 -1.01 7.81 4.67
CA ALA A 111 -0.27 8.81 5.43
C ALA A 111 1.25 8.65 5.27
N CYS A 112 1.74 7.41 5.28
CA CYS A 112 3.14 7.09 5.02
C CYS A 112 3.59 7.51 3.62
N MET A 113 2.76 7.31 2.59
CA MET A 113 3.05 7.77 1.23
C MET A 113 3.14 9.28 1.13
N ILE A 114 2.21 10.02 1.74
CA ILE A 114 2.24 11.49 1.75
C ILE A 114 3.56 11.98 2.37
N HIS A 115 3.97 11.38 3.48
CA HIS A 115 5.28 11.64 4.08
C HIS A 115 6.42 11.33 3.10
N GLY A 116 6.44 10.12 2.52
CA GLY A 116 7.45 9.70 1.55
C GLY A 116 7.57 10.65 0.36
N PHE A 117 6.47 11.16 -0.20
CA PHE A 117 6.49 12.16 -1.27
C PHE A 117 7.10 13.48 -0.81
N CYS A 118 6.78 13.91 0.41
CA CYS A 118 7.31 15.14 0.98
C CYS A 118 8.83 15.08 1.19
N HIS A 119 9.41 13.89 1.37
CA HIS A 119 10.85 13.72 1.63
C HIS A 119 11.66 13.25 0.41
N ASN A 120 11.09 12.45 -0.49
CA ASN A 120 11.80 11.81 -1.59
C ASN A 120 11.20 12.18 -2.96
N THR A 121 11.94 12.98 -3.75
CA THR A 121 11.52 13.41 -5.10
C THR A 121 11.38 12.25 -6.08
N PHE A 122 12.28 11.26 -6.01
CA PHE A 122 12.23 10.10 -6.92
C PHE A 122 11.03 9.22 -6.62
N PHE A 123 10.65 9.08 -5.36
CA PHE A 123 9.43 8.37 -4.97
C PHE A 123 8.18 9.04 -5.50
N ALA A 124 8.06 10.36 -5.33
CA ALA A 124 6.98 11.15 -5.91
C ALA A 124 6.95 11.03 -7.45
N LYS A 125 8.13 11.04 -8.09
CA LYS A 125 8.25 10.83 -9.54
C LYS A 125 7.81 9.45 -9.98
N TRP A 126 8.27 8.41 -9.30
CA TRP A 126 7.86 7.04 -9.58
C TRP A 126 6.36 6.85 -9.44
N TRP A 127 5.75 7.41 -8.39
CA TRP A 127 4.29 7.35 -8.20
C TRP A 127 3.53 8.14 -9.27
N SER A 128 4.07 9.28 -9.73
CA SER A 128 3.44 10.08 -10.80
C SER A 128 3.32 9.36 -12.15
N MET A 129 4.09 8.29 -12.34
CA MET A 129 4.08 7.46 -13.55
C MET A 129 3.11 6.27 -13.45
N GLN A 130 2.55 6.01 -12.27
CA GLN A 130 1.58 4.94 -12.09
C GLN A 130 0.25 5.35 -12.73
N ILE A 131 -0.48 4.38 -13.28
CA ILE A 131 -1.84 4.61 -13.79
C ILE A 131 -2.67 5.18 -12.61
N PRO A 132 -3.38 6.31 -12.80
CA PRO A 132 -4.19 6.87 -11.74
C PRO A 132 -5.17 5.81 -11.23
N LEU A 133 -5.26 5.69 -9.90
CA LEU A 133 -6.42 5.04 -9.28
C LEU A 133 -7.69 5.77 -9.77
N GLU A 134 -8.87 5.15 -9.70
CA GLU A 134 -10.14 5.81 -10.08
C GLU A 134 -10.33 7.17 -9.37
N ASP A 135 -11.38 7.94 -9.73
CA ASP A 135 -11.64 9.32 -9.23
C ASP A 135 -12.01 9.36 -7.73
N ASP A 136 -11.07 8.95 -6.90
CA ASP A 136 -11.15 8.84 -5.45
C ASP A 136 -10.51 10.09 -4.80
N TRP A 137 -11.04 10.49 -3.65
CA TRP A 137 -10.55 11.63 -2.87
C TRP A 137 -9.11 11.42 -2.40
N GLU A 138 -8.71 10.17 -2.13
CA GLU A 138 -7.33 9.81 -1.79
C GLU A 138 -6.40 10.10 -2.96
N ASN A 139 -6.78 9.70 -4.18
CA ASN A 139 -5.99 9.97 -5.37
C ASN A 139 -5.78 11.47 -5.59
N LYS A 140 -6.84 12.28 -5.46
CA LYS A 140 -6.74 13.75 -5.53
C LYS A 140 -5.72 14.30 -4.53
N ARG A 141 -5.66 13.77 -3.31
CA ARG A 141 -4.67 14.19 -2.31
C ARG A 141 -3.25 13.71 -2.63
N LEU A 142 -3.08 12.49 -3.11
CA LEU A 142 -1.77 11.98 -3.55
C LEU A 142 -1.22 12.85 -4.70
N GLN A 143 -2.04 13.18 -5.70
CA GLN A 143 -1.65 14.05 -6.81
C GLN A 143 -1.25 15.45 -6.34
N ARG A 144 -1.96 16.03 -5.37
CA ARG A 144 -1.59 17.31 -4.77
C ARG A 144 -0.24 17.25 -4.07
N ALA A 145 0.02 16.21 -3.27
CA ALA A 145 1.30 16.04 -2.59
C ALA A 145 2.47 15.88 -3.57
N ILE A 146 2.30 15.07 -4.61
CA ILE A 146 3.30 14.88 -5.66
C ILE A 146 3.57 16.18 -6.42
N THR A 147 2.51 16.90 -6.78
CA THR A 147 2.61 18.20 -7.47
C THR A 147 3.33 19.22 -6.59
N ALA A 148 3.00 19.29 -5.30
CA ALA A 148 3.67 20.16 -4.34
C ALA A 148 5.17 19.83 -4.25
N ARG A 149 5.55 18.55 -4.15
CA ARG A 149 6.96 18.14 -4.12
C ARG A 149 7.70 18.56 -5.39
N PHE A 150 7.07 18.45 -6.56
CA PHE A 150 7.68 18.90 -7.81
C PHE A 150 7.86 20.41 -7.87
N ILE A 151 6.90 21.19 -7.40
CA ILE A 151 7.06 22.65 -7.26
C ILE A 151 8.23 22.96 -6.32
N MET A 152 8.29 22.31 -5.16
CA MET A 152 9.38 22.48 -4.19
C MET A 152 10.74 22.04 -4.73
N SER A 153 10.77 21.11 -5.68
CA SER A 153 11.99 20.63 -6.34
C SER A 153 12.29 21.35 -7.67
N ASN A 154 11.57 22.43 -7.98
CA ASN A 154 11.65 23.19 -9.24
C ASN A 154 11.48 22.34 -10.53
N HIS A 155 10.78 21.20 -10.44
CA HIS A 155 10.41 20.36 -11.58
C HIS A 155 9.07 20.84 -12.16
N LEU A 156 9.12 21.88 -13.00
CA LEU A 156 7.93 22.55 -13.53
C LEU A 156 7.29 21.88 -14.76
N SER A 157 7.77 20.70 -15.18
CA SER A 157 7.29 20.00 -16.38
C SER A 157 5.81 19.60 -16.35
N ARG A 158 5.12 19.75 -15.21
CA ARG A 158 3.70 19.43 -15.02
C ARG A 158 2.80 20.66 -14.85
N ILE A 159 3.34 21.87 -14.83
CA ILE A 159 2.54 23.10 -14.79
C ILE A 159 2.23 23.48 -16.24
N PRO A 160 0.95 23.46 -16.67
CA PRO A 160 0.61 23.98 -17.98
C PRO A 160 0.98 25.46 -18.01
N LEU A 161 1.85 25.83 -18.95
CA LEU A 161 2.14 27.23 -19.22
C LEU A 161 0.82 27.89 -19.61
N ARG A 162 0.46 28.97 -18.89
CA ARG A 162 -0.70 29.79 -19.28
C ARG A 162 -0.41 30.31 -20.69
N PRO A 163 -1.34 30.19 -21.66
CA PRO A 163 -1.15 30.83 -22.94
C PRO A 163 -0.99 32.34 -22.70
N ALA A 164 0.06 32.92 -23.29
CA ALA A 164 0.29 34.36 -23.25
C ALA A 164 -0.91 35.04 -23.91
N SER A 165 -1.54 35.96 -23.16
CA SER A 165 -2.62 36.84 -23.62
C SER A 165 -2.10 37.92 -24.54
#